data_AF-A0A0L8BT08-F1
#
_entry.id   AF-A0A0L8BT08-F1
#
_cell.length_a   1.000
_cell.length_b   1.000
_cell.length_c   1.000
_cell.angle_alpha   90.00
_cell.angle_beta   90.00
_cell.angle_gamma   90.00
#
_symmetry.space_group_name_H-M   'P 1'
#
loop_
_entity.id
_entity.type
_entity.pdbx_description
1 polymer ?
#
loop_
_entity_poly.entity_id
_entity_poly.type
_entity_poly.pdbx_seq_one_letter_code
_entity_poly.pdbx_strand_id
1 'polypeptide(L)'
;MSTITIRQIIKDAGGAEAIANAVADAGGDLSKDAVYKWTKTGIPDRHWPIIIALTEHGPVALYAANCAARGVPVEASQHSEAAE
;
A
#
# COMPACT_ATOMS: atom_id res chain seq x y z
N MET A 1 6.20 10.31 -14.86
CA MET A 1 5.16 10.01 -13.85
C MET A 1 5.88 9.80 -12.53
N SER A 2 5.59 10.60 -11.50
CA SER A 2 6.24 10.43 -10.20
C SER A 2 5.78 9.12 -9.57
N THR A 3 6.70 8.17 -9.43
CA THR A 3 6.44 6.85 -8.86
C THR A 3 6.09 7.03 -7.38
N ILE A 4 4.82 6.82 -7.02
CA ILE A 4 4.38 6.85 -5.62
C ILE A 4 5.01 5.66 -4.90
N THR A 5 5.70 5.94 -3.79
CA THR A 5 6.35 4.90 -2.98
C THR A 5 5.55 4.64 -1.72
N ILE A 6 5.74 3.45 -1.13
CA ILE A 6 5.13 3.11 0.16
C ILE A 6 5.53 4.12 1.24
N ARG A 7 6.76 4.63 1.20
CA ARG A 7 7.22 5.67 2.13
C ARG A 7 6.40 6.95 2.01
N GLN A 8 6.05 7.35 0.78
CA GLN A 8 5.21 8.52 0.53
C GLN A 8 3.77 8.27 1.01
N ILE A 9 3.20 7.10 0.72
CA ILE A 9 1.86 6.71 1.20
C ILE A 9 1.80 6.75 2.73
N ILE A 10 2.81 6.20 3.42
CA ILE A 10 2.88 6.23 4.88
C ILE A 10 2.93 7.68 5.39
N LYS A 11 3.70 8.55 4.73
CA LYS A 11 3.79 9.96 5.11
C LYS A 11 2.45 10.69 4.92
N ASP A 12 1.79 10.46 3.79
CA ASP A 12 0.52 11.10 3.45
C ASP A 12 -0.62 10.60 4.36
N ALA A 13 -0.54 9.36 4.85
CA ALA A 13 -1.47 8.79 5.82
C ALA A 13 -1.32 9.37 7.25
N GLY A 14 -0.47 10.37 7.45
CA GLY A 14 -0.16 10.92 8.77
C GLY A 14 0.95 10.17 9.52
N GLY A 15 1.65 9.26 8.85
CA GLY A 15 2.78 8.51 9.40
C GLY A 15 2.41 7.10 9.89
N ALA A 16 3.44 6.34 10.28
CA ALA A 16 3.29 4.97 10.73
C ALA A 16 2.44 4.83 12.00
N GLU A 17 2.45 5.84 12.87
CA GLU A 17 1.67 5.87 14.11
C GLU A 17 0.18 6.07 13.84
N ALA A 18 -0.18 6.98 12.93
CA ALA A 18 -1.57 7.18 12.52
C ALA A 18 -2.18 5.92 11.92
N ILE A 19 -1.42 5.22 11.06
CA ILE A 19 -1.84 3.93 10.48
C ILE A 19 -2.03 2.87 11.58
N ALA A 20 -1.07 2.73 12.49
CA ALA A 20 -1.14 1.76 13.58
C ALA A 20 -2.37 2.01 14.46
N ASN A 21 -2.63 3.26 14.82
CA ASN A 21 -3.80 3.65 15.60
C ASN A 21 -5.11 3.38 14.85
N ALA A 22 -5.19 3.68 13.57
CA ALA A 22 -6.38 3.39 12.77
C ALA A 22 -6.65 1.88 12.63
N VAL A 23 -5.60 1.06 12.57
CA VAL A 23 -5.76 -0.41 12.61
C VAL A 23 -6.22 -0.88 13.98
N ALA A 24 -5.69 -0.30 15.07
CA ALA A 24 -6.15 -0.59 16.43
C ALA A 24 -7.64 -0.23 16.62
N ASP A 25 -8.07 0.92 16.11
CA ASP A 25 -9.48 1.36 16.15
C ASP A 25 -10.40 0.41 15.37
N ALA A 26 -9.91 -0.12 14.25
CA ALA A 26 -10.60 -1.16 13.47
C ALA A 26 -10.56 -2.56 14.12
N GLY A 27 -9.99 -2.71 15.32
CA GLY A 27 -9.90 -3.97 16.05
C GLY A 27 -8.74 -4.89 15.64
N GLY A 28 -7.77 -4.37 14.88
CA GLY A 28 -6.55 -5.09 14.51
C GLY A 28 -5.37 -4.76 15.43
N ASP A 29 -4.32 -5.59 15.37
CA ASP A 29 -3.04 -5.30 16.03
C ASP A 29 -1.99 -4.99 14.94
N LEU A 30 -1.45 -3.76 14.97
CA LEU A 30 -0.39 -3.35 14.06
C LEU A 30 0.61 -2.44 14.75
N SER A 31 1.85 -2.91 14.82
CA SER A 31 2.97 -2.11 15.33
C SER A 31 3.50 -1.13 14.28
N LYS A 32 3.93 0.07 14.72
CA LYS A 32 4.62 1.05 13.87
C LYS A 32 5.83 0.47 13.11
N ASP A 33 6.56 -0.45 13.72
CA ASP A 33 7.70 -1.14 13.09
C ASP A 33 7.26 -2.01 11.90
N ALA A 34 6.09 -2.66 12.01
CA ALA A 34 5.51 -3.43 10.92
C ALA A 34 5.16 -2.52 9.73
N VAL A 35 4.65 -1.31 9.99
CA VAL A 35 4.39 -0.31 8.94
C VAL A 35 5.68 0.11 8.24
N TYR A 36 6.76 0.35 8.98
CA TYR A 36 8.05 0.68 8.36
C TYR A 36 8.59 -0.46 7.49
N LYS A 37 8.38 -1.72 7.89
CA LYS A 37 8.77 -2.90 7.10
C LYS A 37 8.07 -2.99 5.74
N TRP A 38 6.88 -2.40 5.59
CA TRP A 38 6.16 -2.38 4.32
C TRP A 38 6.95 -1.70 3.20
N THR A 39 7.84 -0.76 3.52
CA THR A 39 8.74 -0.16 2.53
C THR A 39 9.62 -1.16 1.78
N LYS A 40 9.82 -2.36 2.34
CA LYS A 40 10.56 -3.47 1.73
C LYS A 40 9.65 -4.60 1.22
N THR A 41 8.55 -4.87 1.90
CA THR A 41 7.71 -6.06 1.63
C THR A 41 6.42 -5.77 0.87
N GLY A 42 6.00 -4.51 0.78
CA GLY A 42 4.64 -4.14 0.39
C GLY A 42 3.68 -4.04 1.58
N ILE A 43 2.62 -3.28 1.38
CA ILE A 43 1.45 -3.12 2.27
C ILE A 43 0.50 -4.33 2.06
N PRO A 44 0.19 -5.12 3.09
CA PRO A 44 -0.79 -6.19 3.00
C PRO A 44 -2.19 -5.67 2.63
N ASP A 45 -2.90 -6.38 1.76
CA ASP A 45 -4.25 -6.06 1.25
C ASP A 45 -5.27 -5.76 2.36
N ARG A 46 -5.26 -6.53 3.44
CA ARG A 46 -6.12 -6.32 4.63
C ARG A 46 -6.03 -4.91 5.24
N HIS A 47 -4.93 -4.19 5.02
CA HIS A 47 -4.74 -2.82 5.53
C HIS A 47 -5.07 -1.75 4.49
N TRP A 48 -5.35 -2.12 3.24
CA TRP A 48 -5.64 -1.15 2.18
C TRP A 48 -6.88 -0.30 2.46
N PRO A 49 -8.02 -0.83 2.95
CA PRO A 49 -9.17 0.01 3.25
C PRO A 49 -8.86 1.13 4.24
N ILE A 50 -8.00 0.84 5.22
CA ILE A 50 -7.59 1.80 6.25
C ILE A 50 -6.64 2.86 5.66
N ILE A 51 -5.69 2.44 4.82
CA ILE A 51 -4.80 3.38 4.11
C ILE A 51 -5.58 4.28 3.15
N ILE A 52 -6.54 3.72 2.42
CA ILE A 52 -7.42 4.48 1.51
C ILE A 52 -8.31 5.45 2.29
N ALA A 53 -8.75 5.10 3.51
CA ALA A 53 -9.51 6.02 4.35
C ALA A 53 -8.64 7.18 4.89
N LEU A 54 -7.34 6.95 5.08
CA LEU A 54 -6.39 7.94 5.61
C LEU A 54 -5.71 8.79 4.53
N THR A 55 -5.84 8.44 3.24
CA THR A 55 -5.12 9.09 2.14
C THR A 55 -6.02 9.28 0.93
N GLU A 56 -5.60 10.10 -0.02
CA GLU A 56 -6.25 10.19 -1.34
C GLU A 56 -5.75 9.09 -2.30
N HIS A 57 -4.89 8.17 -1.82
CA HIS A 57 -4.31 7.10 -2.63
C HIS A 57 -5.29 5.95 -2.79
N GLY A 58 -5.79 5.76 -4.01
CA GLY A 58 -6.62 4.62 -4.35
C GLY A 58 -5.86 3.29 -4.41
N PRO A 59 -6.58 2.15 -4.57
CA PRO A 59 -6.00 0.81 -4.60
C PRO A 59 -4.96 0.62 -5.72
N VAL A 60 -5.12 1.32 -6.85
CA VAL A 60 -4.15 1.30 -7.96
C VAL A 60 -2.78 1.85 -7.53
N ALA A 61 -2.77 2.94 -6.75
CA ALA A 61 -1.53 3.54 -6.26
C ALA A 61 -0.85 2.63 -5.22
N LEU A 62 -1.63 2.01 -4.33
CA LEU A 62 -1.12 1.04 -3.36
C LEU A 62 -0.50 -0.18 -4.04
N TYR A 63 -1.16 -0.71 -5.07
CA TYR A 63 -0.65 -1.82 -5.86
C TYR A 63 0.66 -1.47 -6.57
N ALA A 64 0.70 -0.32 -7.26
CA ALA A 64 1.91 0.16 -7.94
C ALA A 64 3.08 0.33 -6.97
N ALA A 65 2.83 0.91 -5.79
CA ALA A 65 3.83 1.08 -4.74
C ALA A 65 4.32 -0.27 -4.18
N ASN A 66 3.44 -1.25 -4.05
CA ASN A 66 3.78 -2.61 -3.61
C ASN A 66 4.69 -3.33 -4.61
N CYS A 67 4.35 -3.30 -5.89
CA CYS A 67 5.19 -3.89 -6.93
C CYS A 67 6.58 -3.25 -6.95
N ALA A 68 6.64 -1.91 -6.88
CA ALA A 68 7.90 -1.18 -6.80
C ALA A 68 8.73 -1.59 -5.58
N ALA A 69 8.11 -1.74 -4.40
CA ALA A 69 8.80 -2.16 -3.19
C ALA A 69 9.33 -3.60 -3.25
N ARG A 70 8.61 -4.50 -3.92
CA ARG A 70 9.00 -5.90 -4.10
C ARG A 70 10.00 -6.12 -5.22
N GLY A 71 10.33 -5.07 -5.99
CA GLY A 71 11.12 -5.21 -7.21
C GLY A 71 10.42 -6.05 -8.29
N VAL A 72 9.10 -6.19 -8.18
CA VAL A 72 8.29 -6.88 -9.20
C VAL A 72 7.93 -5.83 -10.25
N PRO A 73 8.28 -6.02 -11.52
CA PRO A 73 7.81 -5.13 -12.57
C PRO A 73 6.28 -5.11 -12.54
N VAL A 74 5.70 -3.90 -12.47
CA VAL A 74 4.27 -3.72 -12.72
C VAL A 74 4.08 -4.01 -14.19
N GLU A 75 3.94 -5.29 -14.56
CA GLU A 75 3.39 -5.66 -15.85
C GLU A 75 2.01 -5.02 -15.88
N ALA A 76 1.89 -3.93 -16.62
CA ALA A 76 0.60 -3.36 -16.93
C ALA A 76 -0.18 -4.50 -17.60
N SER A 77 -1.13 -5.10 -16.89
CA SER A 77 -2.06 -6.07 -17.45
C SER A 77 -2.82 -5.38 -18.58
N GLN A 78 -2.28 -5.43 -19.79
CA GLN A 78 -3.03 -5.21 -20.99
C GLN A 78 -3.88 -6.47 -21.20
N HIS A 79 -5.17 -6.21 -21.26
CA HIS A 79 -6.26 -7.15 -21.49
C HIS A 79 -6.00 -8.11 -22.67
N SER A 80 -6.41 -9.37 -22.46
CA SER A 80 -6.97 -10.36 -23.40
C SER A 80 -6.26 -10.62 -24.74
N GLU A 81 -5.97 -11.90 -24.99
CA GLU A 81 -6.43 -12.57 -26.21
C GLU A 81 -6.70 -14.05 -25.89
N ALA A 82 -7.99 -14.41 -25.92
CA ALA A 82 -8.39 -15.78 -26.17
C ALA A 82 -7.96 -16.12 -27.60
N ALA A 83 -7.38 -17.29 -27.82
CA ALA A 83 -7.22 -17.85 -29.14
C ALA A 83 -7.68 -19.32 -29.11
N GLU A 84 -8.64 -19.58 -29.99
CA GLU A 84 -9.32 -20.84 -30.31
C GLU A 84 -8.40 -22.03 -30.62
#